data_AF-A0A094GV67-F1
#
_entry.id   AF-A0A094GV67-F1
#
_cell.length_a   1.000
_cell.length_b   1.000
_cell.length_c   1.000
_cell.angle_alpha   90.00
_cell.angle_beta   90.00
_cell.angle_gamma   90.00
#
_symmetry.space_group_name_H-M   'P 1'
#
loop_
_entity.id
_entity.type
_entity.pdbx_description
1 polymer ?
#
loop_
_entity_poly.entity_id
_entity_poly.type
_entity_poly.pdbx_seq_one_letter_code
_entity_poly.pdbx_strand_id
1 'polypeptide(L)' 'MSASLAPECNEVKERYDTCFLKWYSEKYLRGNGATDECAGLFKEYKACLTGALKSRGIDKMLADAREDHKENDASNLRRK' A
#
# COMPACT_ATOMS: atom_id res chain seq x y z
N MET A 1 -9.99 -4.06 12.42
CA MET A 1 -8.87 -3.75 11.51
C MET A 1 -7.67 -3.24 12.29
N SER A 2 -6.46 -3.43 11.76
CA SER A 2 -5.23 -2.84 12.31
C SER A 2 -5.28 -1.32 12.27
N ALA A 3 -4.88 -0.65 13.36
CA ALA A 3 -4.73 0.80 13.37
C ALA A 3 -3.62 1.25 12.41
N SER A 4 -3.82 2.41 11.79
CA SER A 4 -2.80 3.12 11.03
C SER A 4 -1.77 3.75 11.98
N LEU A 5 -0.58 4.06 11.45
CA LEU A 5 0.46 4.81 12.16
C LEU A 5 -0.01 6.20 12.61
N ALA A 6 -0.98 6.75 11.88
CA ALA A 6 -1.57 8.07 12.10
C ALA A 6 -3.09 7.88 12.34
N PRO A 7 -3.61 8.22 13.53
CA PRO A 7 -5.03 8.05 13.86
C PRO A 7 -5.98 8.71 12.87
N GLU A 8 -5.57 9.84 12.30
CA GLU A 8 -6.30 10.60 11.29
C GLU A 8 -6.48 9.84 9.96
N CYS A 9 -5.63 8.85 9.69
CA CYS A 9 -5.72 8.02 8.49
C CYS A 9 -6.48 6.71 8.72
N ASN A 10 -6.99 6.44 9.93
CA ASN A 10 -7.65 5.17 10.26
C ASN A 10 -8.90 4.91 9.43
N GLU A 11 -9.74 5.93 9.24
CA GLU A 11 -10.99 5.77 8.49
C GLU A 11 -10.74 5.44 7.01
N VAL A 12 -9.82 6.18 6.39
CA VAL A 12 -9.44 5.97 4.98
C VAL A 12 -8.73 4.62 4.80
N LYS A 13 -7.90 4.22 5.78
CA LYS A 13 -7.27 2.89 5.82
C LYS A 13 -8.31 1.79 5.85
N GLU A 14 -9.31 1.88 6.71
CA GLU A 14 -10.33 0.84 6.86
C GLU A 14 -11.14 0.64 5.58
N ARG A 15 -11.51 1.74 4.91
CA ARG A 15 -12.19 1.69 3.60
C ARG A 15 -11.31 1.03 2.54
N TYR A 16 -10.03 1.39 2.47
CA TYR A 16 -9.09 0.79 1.55
C TYR A 16 -8.86 -0.71 1.84
N ASP A 17 -8.58 -1.07 3.10
CA ASP A 17 -8.31 -2.45 3.52
C ASP A 17 -9.52 -3.34 3.22
N THR A 18 -10.75 -2.86 3.47
CA THR A 18 -11.98 -3.61 3.16
C THR A 18 -12.11 -3.88 1.67
N CYS A 19 -11.86 -2.86 0.83
CA CYS A 19 -11.86 -3.02 -0.63
C CYS A 19 -10.77 -4.01 -1.07
N PHE A 20 -9.54 -3.82 -0.59
CA PHE A 20 -8.39 -4.62 -0.95
C PHE A 20 -8.56 -6.09 -0.56
N LEU A 21 -9.04 -6.40 0.64
CA LEU A 21 -9.24 -7.77 1.10
C LEU A 21 -10.29 -8.52 0.26
N LYS A 22 -11.36 -7.81 -0.15
CA LYS A 22 -12.37 -8.37 -1.07
C LYS A 22 -11.77 -8.65 -2.44
N TRP A 23 -11.11 -7.66 -3.04
CA TRP A 23 -10.44 -7.81 -4.33
C TRP A 23 -9.39 -8.93 -4.29
N TYR A 24 -8.58 -8.97 -3.23
CA TYR A 24 -7.52 -9.95 -3.05
C TYR A 24 -8.09 -11.37 -3.02
N SER A 25 -9.13 -11.60 -2.24
CA SER A 25 -9.76 -12.91 -2.06
C SER A 25 -10.56 -13.37 -3.28
N GLU A 26 -11.30 -12.46 -3.91
CA GLU A 26 -12.26 -12.80 -4.96
C GLU A 26 -11.68 -12.68 -6.38
N LYS A 27 -10.68 -11.82 -6.58
CA LYS A 27 -10.12 -11.51 -7.90
C LYS A 27 -8.67 -11.97 -8.00
N TYR A 28 -7.79 -11.45 -7.15
CA TYR A 28 -6.35 -11.69 -7.26
C TYR A 28 -5.99 -13.17 -7.08
N LEU A 29 -6.41 -13.79 -5.97
CA LEU A 29 -6.15 -15.21 -5.69
C LEU A 29 -6.81 -16.16 -6.71
N ARG A 30 -7.81 -15.69 -7.45
CA ARG A 30 -8.50 -16.46 -8.50
C ARG A 30 -7.95 -16.18 -9.91
N GLY A 31 -6.88 -15.42 -10.04
CA GLY A 31 -6.22 -15.11 -11.32
C GLY A 31 -6.87 -13.98 -12.12
N ASN A 32 -7.90 -13.32 -11.59
CA ASN A 32 -8.65 -12.24 -12.26
C ASN A 32 -8.27 -10.84 -11.74
N GLY A 33 -7.12 -10.70 -11.08
CA GLY A 33 -6.66 -9.46 -10.44
C GLY A 33 -5.99 -8.45 -11.37
N ALA A 34 -6.37 -8.37 -12.64
CA ALA A 34 -5.75 -7.41 -13.57
C ALA A 34 -6.23 -5.96 -13.35
N THR A 35 -7.36 -5.76 -12.68
CA THR A 35 -7.99 -4.46 -12.50
C THR A 35 -7.79 -3.93 -11.09
N ASP A 36 -7.33 -2.68 -11.00
CA ASP A 36 -7.03 -2.01 -9.75
C ASP A 36 -8.26 -1.23 -9.24
N GLU A 37 -9.25 -1.95 -8.73
CA GLU A 37 -10.56 -1.39 -8.34
C GLU A 37 -10.49 -0.53 -7.06
N CYS A 38 -9.46 -0.71 -6.24
CA CYS A 38 -9.25 0.03 -5.00
C CYS A 38 -8.26 1.20 -5.15
N ALA A 39 -7.78 1.48 -6.37
CA ALA A 39 -6.74 2.49 -6.61
C ALA A 39 -7.12 3.90 -6.14
N GLY A 40 -8.40 4.28 -6.21
CA GLY A 40 -8.89 5.56 -5.70
C GLY A 40 -8.72 5.69 -4.19
N LEU A 41 -9.25 4.70 -3.45
CA LEU A 41 -9.13 4.62 -2.00
C LEU A 41 -7.66 4.53 -1.54
N PHE A 42 -6.83 3.82 -2.30
CA PHE A 42 -5.41 3.73 -2.03
C PHE A 42 -4.70 5.08 -2.15
N LYS A 43 -5.03 5.88 -3.18
CA LYS A 43 -4.43 7.22 -3.35
C LYS A 43 -4.74 8.12 -2.17
N GLU A 44 -5.99 8.12 -1.69
CA GLU A 44 -6.41 8.89 -0.52
C GLU A 44 -5.66 8.44 0.75
N TYR A 45 -5.61 7.13 0.99
CA TYR A 45 -4.89 6.58 2.14
C TYR A 45 -3.39 6.90 2.08
N LYS A 46 -2.77 6.72 0.90
CA LYS A 46 -1.35 6.99 0.67
C LYS A 46 -1.02 8.46 0.88
N ALA A 47 -1.88 9.38 0.44
CA ALA A 47 -1.68 10.82 0.64
C ALA A 47 -1.65 11.16 2.14
N CYS A 48 -2.61 10.65 2.91
CA CYS A 48 -2.67 10.83 4.37
C CYS A 48 -1.42 10.26 5.06
N LEU A 49 -1.06 9.01 4.73
CA LEU A 49 0.13 8.34 5.27
C LEU A 49 1.42 9.11 4.98
N THR A 50 1.57 9.61 3.75
CA THR A 50 2.79 10.32 3.33
C THR A 50 2.96 11.61 4.13
N GLY A 51 1.88 12.31 4.45
CA GLY A 51 1.91 13.45 5.37
C GLY A 51 2.41 13.05 6.75
N ALA A 52 1.82 12.01 7.34
CA ALA A 52 2.18 11.53 8.67
C ALA A 52 3.63 11.01 8.76
N LEU A 53 4.12 10.34 7.71
CA LEU A 53 5.49 9.81 7.64
C LEU A 53 6.53 10.93 7.62
N LYS A 54 6.26 12.02 6.88
CA LYS A 54 7.11 13.21 6.85
C LYS A 54 7.13 13.92 8.20
N SER A 55 5.97 14.10 8.83
CA SER A 55 5.88 14.73 10.17
C SER A 55 6.66 13.97 11.24
N ARG A 56 6.80 12.64 11.08
CA ARG A 56 7.58 11.79 11.98
C ARG A 56 9.07 11.66 11.58
N GLY A 57 9.49 12.21 10.44
CA GLY A 57 10.87 12.15 9.95
C GLY A 57 11.34 10.75 9.51
N ILE A 58 10.40 9.83 9.26
CA ILE A 58 10.69 8.44 8.85
C ILE A 58 10.75 8.33 7.32
N ASP A 59 10.31 9.35 6.60
CA ASP A 59 10.20 9.37 5.14
C ASP A 59 11.52 9.06 4.43
N LYS A 60 12.64 9.62 4.91
CA LYS A 60 13.97 9.37 4.33
C LYS A 60 14.42 7.92 4.53
N MET A 61 14.34 7.40 5.76
CA MET A 61 14.71 6.01 6.06
C MET A 61 13.85 5.02 5.27
N LEU A 62 12.56 5.31 5.11
CA LEU A 62 11.65 4.47 4.33
C LEU A 62 11.96 4.53 2.83
N ALA A 63 12.39 5.67 2.31
CA ALA A 63 12.81 5.82 0.92
C ALA A 63 14.11 5.04 0.64
N ASP A 64 15.11 5.22 1.50
CA ASP A 64 16.40 4.53 1.39
C ASP A 64 16.19 3.00 1.41
N ALA A 65 15.42 2.48 2.38
CA ALA A 65 15.11 1.06 2.48
C ALA A 65 14.35 0.51 1.24
N ARG A 66 13.55 1.33 0.57
CA ARG A 66 12.83 0.91 -0.66
C ARG A 66 13.74 0.85 -1.88
N GLU A 67 14.75 1.73 -1.94
CA GLU A 67 15.69 1.73 -3.06
C GLU A 67 16.75 0.63 -2.92
N ASP A 68 17.19 0.32 -1.70
CA ASP A 68 18.19 -0.73 -1.44
C ASP A 68 17.76 -2.11 -1.96
N HIS A 69 16.45 -2.40 -1.93
CA HIS A 69 15.90 -3.68 -2.39
C HIS A 69 15.45 -3.68 -3.86
N LYS A 70 15.55 -2.54 -4.57
CA LYS A 70 14.97 -2.37 -5.90
C LYS A 70 15.55 -3.29 -6.97
N GLU A 71 16.86 -3.51 -6.97
CA GLU A 71 17.50 -4.45 -7.89
C GLU A 71 17.14 -5.91 -7.58
N ASN A 72 17.05 -6.24 -6.28
CA ASN A 72 16.66 -7.55 -5.82
C ASN A 72 15.20 -7.86 -6.24
N ASP A 73 14.29 -6.94 -5.99
CA ASP A 73 12.89 -7.03 -6.41
C ASP A 73 12.77 -7.13 -7.93
N ALA A 74 13.53 -6.33 -8.69
CA ALA A 74 13.54 -6.39 -10.15
C ALA A 74 14.02 -7.75 -10.69
N SER A 75 14.94 -8.42 -9.99
CA SER A 75 15.41 -9.75 -10.37
C SER A 75 14.40 -10.85 -10.05
N ASN A 76 13.69 -10.76 -8.91
CA ASN A 76 12.77 -11.79 -8.42
C ASN A 76 11.33 -11.63 -8.94
N LEU A 77 10.91 -10.43 -9.29
CA LEU A 77 9.58 -10.14 -9.86
C LEU A 77 9.54 -10.26 -11.38
N ARG A 78 10.68 -10.55 -12.03
CA ARG A 78 10.71 -10.96 -13.44
C ARG A 78 9.97 -12.29 -13.57
N ARG A 79 8.72 -12.21 -14.01
CA ARG A 79 7.91 -13.36 -14.40
C ARG A 79 8.68 -14.14 -15.48
N LYS A 80 9.08 -15.37 -15.13
CA LYS A 80 9.68 -16.32 -16.06
C LYS A 80 8.65 -16.77 -17.09
#